data_AF-G4ZK38-F1
#
_entry.id   AF-G4ZK38-F1
#
_cell.length_a   1.000
_cell.length_b   1.000
_cell.length_c   1.000
_cell.angle_alpha   90.00
_cell.angle_beta   90.00
_cell.angle_gamma   90.00
#
_symmetry.space_group_name_H-M   'P 1'
#
loop_
_entity.id
_entity.type
_entity.pdbx_description
1 polymer ?
#
loop_
_entity_poly.entity_id
_entity_poly.type
_entity_poly.pdbx_seq_one_letter_code
_entity_poly.pdbx_strand_id
1 'polypeptide(L)'
;MHPDQHSRFEVGSASFWTNEYMEVNPPELVSFWSVCAKDSTQIDQDTVLNLPEGAYLLGDPTLGSKVFLRRCYSKLLDIGMKTLDKDVKSYPQLLILGNSGVGKTFFGFVLLRFLARSGATFVYESASMGDRILFAPGLVVRGSDQDFANILRTPTTYYISDGGKPSHNPCMTVWLTTPQYSVSCLFGRVNALYMPTWSKEEILKCHESLYSSNIPIKKVEECYQRWGGIPRYVLHLAQSDSHQRLLQEAIGSISLNSLIGACVKFMQDDYYELHGLLYYRVNECYGKESFVFASRYVQQEVYKHLYRHDKDDLLWFLGKSHVGALATLHSLLVSKVTSGG
;
A
#
# COMPACT_ATOMS: atom_id res chain seq x y z
N MET A 1 -11.08 -28.43 -21.15
CA MET A 1 -11.83 -27.95 -22.32
C MET A 1 -11.27 -26.57 -22.65
N HIS A 2 -10.64 -26.41 -23.81
CA HIS A 2 -10.41 -25.05 -24.32
C HIS A 2 -11.79 -24.43 -24.56
N PRO A 3 -12.12 -23.26 -23.98
CA PRO A 3 -13.35 -22.57 -24.31
C PRO A 3 -13.35 -22.29 -25.82
N ASP A 4 -14.51 -22.42 -26.47
CA ASP A 4 -14.67 -21.97 -27.85
C ASP A 4 -14.21 -20.51 -27.96
N GLN A 5 -13.34 -20.24 -28.93
CA GLN A 5 -12.94 -18.89 -29.30
C GLN A 5 -14.23 -18.12 -29.61
N HIS A 6 -14.49 -17.04 -28.85
CA HIS A 6 -15.74 -16.25 -28.88
C HIS A 6 -16.92 -16.81 -28.07
N SER A 7 -16.64 -17.37 -26.90
CA SER A 7 -17.67 -17.63 -25.89
C SER A 7 -18.15 -16.32 -25.25
N ARG A 8 -19.47 -16.13 -25.16
CA ARG A 8 -20.07 -15.02 -24.41
C ARG A 8 -20.29 -15.46 -22.96
N PHE A 9 -19.79 -14.67 -22.01
CA PHE A 9 -20.04 -14.88 -20.59
C PHE A 9 -20.93 -13.77 -20.04
N GLU A 10 -21.87 -14.16 -19.18
CA GLU A 10 -22.74 -13.25 -18.45
C GLU A 10 -22.29 -13.17 -16.99
N VAL A 11 -22.17 -11.95 -16.48
CA VAL A 11 -21.76 -11.66 -15.10
C VAL A 11 -22.69 -10.59 -14.57
N GLY A 12 -23.68 -11.02 -13.78
CA GLY A 12 -24.77 -10.15 -13.35
C GLY A 12 -25.56 -9.60 -14.54
N SER A 13 -25.68 -8.27 -14.65
CA SER A 13 -26.37 -7.61 -15.76
C SER A 13 -25.47 -7.28 -16.96
N ALA A 14 -24.19 -7.65 -16.92
CA ALA A 14 -23.23 -7.34 -17.98
C ALA A 14 -22.72 -8.62 -18.64
N SER A 15 -22.20 -8.47 -19.85
CA SER A 15 -21.57 -9.57 -20.59
C SER A 15 -20.34 -9.09 -21.34
N PHE A 16 -19.44 -10.03 -21.59
CA PHE A 16 -18.27 -9.83 -22.44
C PHE A 16 -18.03 -11.07 -23.30
N TRP A 17 -17.24 -10.89 -24.35
CA TRP A 17 -16.84 -11.95 -25.27
C TRP A 17 -15.40 -12.33 -24.99
N THR A 18 -15.09 -13.61 -25.01
CA THR A 18 -13.69 -14.06 -24.97
C THR A 18 -12.99 -13.83 -26.31
N ASN A 19 -11.69 -13.59 -26.22
CA ASN A 19 -10.80 -13.55 -27.37
C ASN A 19 -9.62 -14.53 -27.14
N GLU A 20 -8.77 -14.68 -28.14
CA GLU A 20 -7.65 -15.63 -28.13
C GLU A 20 -6.56 -15.33 -27.07
N TYR A 21 -6.55 -14.12 -26.52
CA TYR A 21 -5.58 -13.66 -25.50
C TYR A 21 -6.14 -13.77 -24.07
N MET A 22 -7.40 -14.17 -23.90
CA MET A 22 -8.00 -14.35 -22.57
C MET A 22 -7.76 -15.78 -22.05
N GLU A 23 -7.45 -15.87 -20.76
CA GLU A 23 -7.39 -17.16 -20.07
C GLU A 23 -8.64 -17.31 -19.19
N VAL A 24 -9.50 -18.27 -19.55
CA VAL A 24 -10.74 -18.56 -18.80
C VAL A 24 -10.50 -19.68 -17.80
N ASN A 25 -10.87 -19.43 -16.56
CA ASN A 25 -10.68 -20.29 -15.40
C ASN A 25 -9.25 -20.85 -15.28
N PRO A 26 -8.20 -20.00 -15.23
CA PRO A 26 -6.85 -20.48 -14.98
C PRO A 26 -6.80 -21.23 -13.64
N PRO A 27 -6.32 -22.50 -13.60
CA PRO A 27 -6.46 -23.36 -12.42
C PRO A 27 -5.94 -22.73 -11.12
N GLU A 28 -4.83 -22.01 -11.20
CA GLU A 28 -4.15 -21.37 -10.07
C GLU A 28 -4.97 -20.20 -9.51
N LEU A 29 -5.57 -19.40 -10.39
CA LEU A 29 -6.44 -18.29 -10.01
C LEU A 29 -7.78 -18.79 -9.46
N VAL A 30 -8.34 -19.86 -10.05
CA VAL A 30 -9.55 -20.52 -9.54
C VAL A 30 -9.30 -21.13 -8.16
N SER A 31 -8.12 -21.71 -7.94
CA SER A 31 -7.70 -22.24 -6.63
C SER A 31 -7.66 -21.13 -5.59
N PHE A 32 -6.95 -20.02 -5.87
CA PHE A 32 -6.91 -18.84 -5.00
C PHE A 32 -8.32 -18.31 -4.67
N TRP A 33 -9.15 -18.13 -5.70
CA TRP A 33 -10.52 -17.63 -5.54
C TRP A 33 -11.38 -18.53 -4.66
N SER A 34 -11.33 -19.84 -4.92
CA SER A 34 -12.10 -20.84 -4.19
C SER A 34 -11.71 -20.90 -2.72
N VAL A 35 -10.41 -20.76 -2.43
CA VAL A 35 -9.91 -20.65 -1.05
C VAL A 35 -10.46 -19.40 -0.39
N CYS A 36 -10.34 -18.23 -1.04
CA CYS A 36 -10.84 -16.97 -0.50
C CYS A 36 -12.34 -17.00 -0.19
N ALA A 37 -13.15 -17.61 -1.07
CA ALA A 37 -14.59 -17.70 -0.90
C ALA A 37 -15.01 -18.64 0.24
N LYS A 38 -14.27 -19.75 0.44
CA LYS A 38 -14.59 -20.77 1.46
C LYS A 38 -13.99 -20.48 2.83
N ASP A 39 -12.92 -19.69 2.89
CA ASP A 39 -12.18 -19.46 4.10
C ASP A 39 -12.97 -18.58 5.09
N SER A 40 -13.36 -19.19 6.21
CA SER A 40 -14.16 -18.57 7.27
C SER A 40 -13.32 -17.84 8.33
N THR A 41 -11.98 -17.93 8.29
CA THR A 41 -11.07 -17.38 9.31
C THR A 41 -11.36 -15.90 9.57
N GLN A 42 -11.39 -15.50 10.84
CA GLN A 42 -11.60 -14.09 11.19
C GLN A 42 -10.33 -13.28 10.87
N ILE A 43 -10.51 -11.99 10.57
CA ILE A 43 -9.38 -11.07 10.41
C ILE A 43 -8.94 -10.67 11.82
N ASP A 44 -8.17 -11.56 12.47
CA ASP A 44 -7.62 -11.29 13.78
C ASP A 44 -6.29 -10.55 13.66
N GLN A 45 -6.09 -9.58 14.55
CA GLN A 45 -4.94 -8.69 14.50
C GLN A 45 -3.66 -9.43 14.92
N ASP A 46 -2.57 -9.10 14.25
CA ASP A 46 -1.24 -9.69 14.49
C ASP A 46 -1.18 -11.21 14.28
N THR A 47 -2.05 -11.76 13.43
CA THR A 47 -2.06 -13.18 13.07
C THR A 47 -1.62 -13.40 11.63
N VAL A 48 -1.41 -14.65 11.24
CA VAL A 48 -1.09 -15.01 9.85
C VAL A 48 -2.25 -15.75 9.22
N LEU A 49 -2.76 -15.20 8.14
CA LEU A 49 -3.60 -15.93 7.21
C LEU A 49 -2.72 -16.83 6.34
N ASN A 50 -2.98 -18.14 6.39
CA ASN A 50 -2.30 -19.13 5.56
C ASN A 50 -3.28 -19.65 4.51
N LEU A 51 -2.90 -19.54 3.24
CA LEU A 51 -3.59 -20.29 2.19
C LEU A 51 -3.19 -21.78 2.30
N PRO A 52 -4.09 -22.70 1.93
CA PRO A 52 -3.78 -24.12 1.86
C PRO A 52 -2.58 -24.42 0.97
N GLU A 53 -1.97 -25.58 1.17
CA GLU A 53 -0.85 -26.04 0.35
C GLU A 53 -1.22 -26.04 -1.15
N GLY A 54 -0.32 -25.51 -1.97
CA GLY A 54 -0.53 -25.36 -3.42
C GLY A 54 -1.39 -24.16 -3.83
N ALA A 55 -1.97 -23.41 -2.90
CA ALA A 55 -2.67 -22.16 -3.18
C ALA A 55 -1.77 -20.95 -2.91
N TYR A 56 -1.71 -20.03 -3.87
CA TYR A 56 -0.88 -18.83 -3.81
C TYR A 56 -1.71 -17.58 -4.04
N LEU A 57 -1.24 -16.45 -3.52
CA LEU A 57 -1.89 -15.15 -3.73
C LEU A 57 -1.95 -14.85 -5.23
N LEU A 58 -3.15 -14.58 -5.75
CA LEU A 58 -3.41 -14.43 -7.19
C LEU A 58 -2.87 -15.59 -8.06
N GLY A 59 -2.75 -16.80 -7.50
CA GLY A 59 -2.20 -17.94 -8.23
C GLY A 59 -0.71 -17.83 -8.56
N ASP A 60 0.01 -16.83 -8.02
CA ASP A 60 1.43 -16.59 -8.29
C ASP A 60 2.30 -17.04 -7.10
N PRO A 61 3.12 -18.10 -7.26
CA PRO A 61 4.01 -18.57 -6.20
C PRO A 61 4.99 -17.52 -5.67
N THR A 62 5.36 -16.51 -6.47
CA THR A 62 6.29 -15.46 -6.07
C THR A 62 5.69 -14.49 -5.06
N LEU A 63 4.36 -14.35 -5.04
CA LEU A 63 3.63 -13.57 -4.04
C LEU A 63 3.49 -14.33 -2.71
N GLY A 64 3.68 -15.65 -2.74
CA GLY A 64 3.59 -16.53 -1.59
C GLY A 64 2.16 -16.90 -1.21
N SER A 65 2.03 -17.63 -0.10
CA SER A 65 0.77 -18.21 0.39
C SER A 65 0.36 -17.71 1.78
N LYS A 66 1.07 -16.72 2.33
CA LYS A 66 0.86 -16.23 3.70
C LYS A 66 0.71 -14.72 3.72
N VAL A 67 -0.23 -14.23 4.54
CA VAL A 67 -0.46 -12.81 4.75
C VAL A 67 -0.49 -12.51 6.25
N PHE A 68 0.40 -11.63 6.71
CA PHE A 68 0.31 -11.12 8.09
C PHE A 68 -0.82 -10.10 8.19
N LEU A 69 -1.78 -10.36 9.07
CA LEU A 69 -2.96 -9.53 9.29
C LEU A 69 -2.63 -8.42 10.28
N ARG A 70 -2.32 -7.24 9.74
CA ARG A 70 -1.96 -6.07 10.55
C ARG A 70 -3.13 -5.58 11.41
N ARG A 71 -2.80 -4.94 12.55
CA ARG A 71 -3.80 -4.32 13.44
C ARG A 71 -4.72 -3.34 12.70
N CYS A 72 -4.17 -2.59 11.76
CA CYS A 72 -4.94 -1.59 11.03
C CYS A 72 -5.91 -2.14 9.98
N TYR A 73 -5.77 -3.39 9.55
CA TYR A 73 -6.53 -3.91 8.41
C TYR A 73 -8.03 -4.01 8.69
N SER A 74 -8.44 -4.46 9.88
CA SER A 74 -9.87 -4.60 10.19
C SER A 74 -10.60 -3.27 10.17
N LYS A 75 -10.03 -2.23 10.81
CA LYS A 75 -10.64 -0.89 10.86
C LYS A 75 -10.56 -0.17 9.51
N LEU A 76 -9.47 -0.34 8.75
CA LEU A 76 -9.37 0.18 7.37
C LEU A 76 -10.42 -0.46 6.45
N LEU A 77 -10.65 -1.78 6.59
CA LEU A 77 -11.68 -2.49 5.84
C LEU A 77 -13.08 -1.97 6.20
N ASP A 78 -13.41 -1.84 7.49
CA ASP A 78 -14.71 -1.32 7.94
C ASP A 78 -15.00 0.10 7.41
N ILE A 79 -14.06 1.03 7.57
CA ILE A 79 -14.21 2.42 7.06
C ILE A 79 -14.26 2.43 5.52
N GLY A 80 -13.44 1.59 4.88
CA GLY A 80 -13.39 1.44 3.43
C GLY A 80 -14.71 0.94 2.85
N MET A 81 -15.30 -0.10 3.42
CA MET A 81 -16.58 -0.64 2.96
C MET A 81 -17.73 0.36 3.15
N LYS A 82 -17.77 1.09 4.27
CA LYS A 82 -18.74 2.19 4.49
C LYS A 82 -18.57 3.31 3.46
N THR A 83 -17.34 3.60 3.06
CA THR A 83 -17.04 4.60 2.01
C THR A 83 -17.52 4.14 0.63
N LEU A 84 -17.53 2.82 0.39
CA LEU A 84 -17.97 2.23 -0.87
C LEU A 84 -19.49 2.03 -0.96
N ASP A 85 -20.23 2.42 0.08
CA ASP A 85 -21.68 2.33 0.11
C ASP A 85 -22.33 3.28 -0.92
N LYS A 86 -23.16 2.71 -1.78
CA LYS A 86 -23.81 3.41 -2.88
C LYS A 86 -24.98 4.26 -2.44
N ASP A 87 -25.57 3.94 -1.29
CA ASP A 87 -26.64 4.75 -0.72
C ASP A 87 -26.11 6.14 -0.32
N VAL A 88 -24.78 6.30 -0.27
CA VAL A 88 -24.08 7.55 0.07
C VAL A 88 -23.56 8.29 -1.18
N LYS A 89 -23.07 7.59 -2.22
CA LYS A 89 -22.48 8.20 -3.42
C LYS A 89 -22.78 7.41 -4.70
N SER A 90 -23.13 8.10 -5.79
CA SER A 90 -23.40 7.48 -7.09
C SER A 90 -22.20 6.80 -7.75
N TYR A 91 -20.98 7.25 -7.44
CA TYR A 91 -19.71 6.68 -7.94
C TYR A 91 -18.69 6.60 -6.81
N PRO A 92 -18.82 5.60 -5.91
CA PRO A 92 -18.01 5.57 -4.71
C PRO A 92 -16.56 5.18 -5.06
N GLN A 93 -15.63 5.98 -4.54
CA GLN A 93 -14.20 5.80 -4.70
C GLN A 93 -13.54 5.82 -3.34
N LEU A 94 -12.67 4.84 -3.10
CA LEU A 94 -11.84 4.71 -1.92
C LEU A 94 -10.37 4.76 -2.33
N LEU A 95 -9.62 5.67 -1.72
CA LEU A 95 -8.19 5.81 -1.94
C LEU A 95 -7.44 5.38 -0.68
N ILE A 96 -6.60 4.35 -0.77
CA ILE A 96 -5.72 3.89 0.32
C ILE A 96 -4.29 4.28 0.00
N LEU A 97 -3.76 5.20 0.80
CA LEU A 97 -2.41 5.74 0.69
C LEU A 97 -1.49 5.17 1.75
N GLY A 98 -0.20 5.40 1.59
CA GLY A 98 0.79 5.07 2.60
C GLY A 98 2.18 4.92 1.99
N ASN A 99 3.17 4.85 2.86
CA ASN A 99 4.57 4.70 2.45
C ASN A 99 4.77 3.44 1.57
N SER A 100 5.75 3.49 0.67
CA SER A 100 6.11 2.32 -0.15
C SER A 100 6.55 1.16 0.75
N GLY A 101 6.04 -0.04 0.51
CA GLY A 101 6.37 -1.23 1.31
C GLY A 101 5.67 -1.33 2.67
N VAL A 102 4.67 -0.51 2.97
CA VAL A 102 3.92 -0.56 4.25
C VAL A 102 2.86 -1.68 4.30
N GLY A 103 2.54 -2.33 3.18
CA GLY A 103 1.60 -3.46 3.11
C GLY A 103 0.25 -3.16 2.47
N LYS A 104 0.16 -2.20 1.54
CA LYS A 104 -1.07 -1.89 0.80
C LYS A 104 -1.54 -3.04 -0.09
N THR A 105 -0.65 -3.63 -0.87
CA THR A 105 -0.94 -4.83 -1.69
C THR A 105 -1.52 -5.98 -0.88
N PHE A 106 -0.93 -6.27 0.29
CA PHE A 106 -1.46 -7.30 1.21
C PHE A 106 -2.84 -6.96 1.78
N PHE A 107 -3.12 -5.68 2.06
CA PHE A 107 -4.48 -5.23 2.38
C PHE A 107 -5.44 -5.46 1.20
N GLY A 108 -4.98 -5.24 -0.03
CA GLY A 108 -5.70 -5.60 -1.24
C GLY A 108 -6.15 -7.06 -1.23
N PHE A 109 -5.26 -8.00 -0.91
CA PHE A 109 -5.62 -9.42 -0.80
C PHE A 109 -6.64 -9.71 0.30
N VAL A 110 -6.55 -9.02 1.45
CA VAL A 110 -7.55 -9.11 2.51
C VAL A 110 -8.92 -8.60 2.03
N LEU A 111 -8.94 -7.51 1.25
CA LEU A 111 -10.14 -7.00 0.60
C LEU A 111 -10.70 -7.98 -0.44
N LEU A 112 -9.86 -8.55 -1.31
CA LEU A 112 -10.30 -9.55 -2.30
C LEU A 112 -10.96 -10.75 -1.60
N ARG A 113 -10.35 -11.21 -0.50
CA ARG A 113 -10.91 -12.28 0.33
C ARG A 113 -12.26 -11.90 0.93
N PHE A 114 -12.41 -10.70 1.47
CA PHE A 114 -13.68 -10.21 1.99
C PHE A 114 -14.77 -10.21 0.91
N LEU A 115 -14.45 -9.68 -0.29
CA LEU A 115 -15.36 -9.64 -1.43
C LEU A 115 -15.70 -11.05 -1.96
N ALA A 116 -14.75 -11.99 -1.89
CA ALA A 116 -14.97 -13.39 -2.22
C ALA A 116 -16.06 -14.03 -1.39
N ARG A 117 -15.99 -13.83 -0.08
CA ARG A 117 -16.95 -14.39 0.88
C ARG A 117 -18.35 -13.81 0.71
N SER A 118 -18.47 -12.57 0.23
CA SER A 118 -19.76 -11.98 -0.10
C SER A 118 -20.30 -12.38 -1.48
N GLY A 119 -19.57 -13.20 -2.24
CA GLY A 119 -19.95 -13.56 -3.62
C GLY A 119 -19.94 -12.36 -4.57
N ALA A 120 -19.15 -11.32 -4.27
CA ALA A 120 -19.10 -10.12 -5.09
C ALA A 120 -18.27 -10.34 -6.36
N THR A 121 -18.62 -9.61 -7.41
CA THR A 121 -17.81 -9.53 -8.63
C THR A 121 -16.78 -8.42 -8.49
N PHE A 122 -15.52 -8.72 -8.82
CA PHE A 122 -14.49 -7.70 -8.88
C PHE A 122 -13.45 -7.92 -9.97
N VAL A 123 -12.85 -6.82 -10.39
CA VAL A 123 -11.73 -6.77 -11.33
C VAL A 123 -10.51 -6.26 -10.58
N TYR A 124 -9.44 -7.05 -10.57
CA TYR A 124 -8.16 -6.69 -10.00
C TYR A 124 -7.19 -6.28 -11.11
N GLU A 125 -6.48 -5.17 -10.91
CA GLU A 125 -5.43 -4.68 -11.80
C GLU A 125 -4.19 -4.33 -10.97
N SER A 126 -3.05 -4.91 -11.35
CA SER A 126 -1.75 -4.52 -10.80
C SER A 126 -0.95 -3.74 -11.83
N ALA A 127 -0.37 -2.60 -11.43
CA ALA A 127 0.53 -1.83 -12.27
C ALA A 127 1.73 -2.63 -12.80
N SER A 128 2.12 -3.72 -12.13
CA SER A 128 3.25 -4.55 -12.53
C SER A 128 2.90 -5.63 -13.55
N MET A 129 1.63 -6.02 -13.67
CA MET A 129 1.22 -7.17 -14.47
C MET A 129 0.70 -6.76 -15.87
N GLY A 130 0.19 -5.53 -16.01
CA GLY A 130 -0.29 -5.00 -17.29
C GLY A 130 -1.60 -5.64 -17.80
N ASP A 131 -2.15 -6.57 -17.04
CA ASP A 131 -3.40 -7.28 -17.28
C ASP A 131 -4.41 -7.04 -16.16
N ARG A 132 -5.63 -7.53 -16.38
CA ARG A 132 -6.74 -7.52 -15.43
C ARG A 132 -7.21 -8.94 -15.17
N ILE A 133 -7.64 -9.17 -13.94
CA ILE A 133 -8.22 -10.44 -13.53
C ILE A 133 -9.64 -10.16 -13.02
N LEU A 134 -10.62 -10.71 -13.72
CA LEU A 134 -12.01 -10.74 -13.29
C LEU A 134 -12.23 -11.95 -12.38
N PHE A 135 -12.76 -11.71 -11.18
CA PHE A 135 -13.29 -12.72 -10.29
C PHE A 135 -14.80 -12.51 -10.15
N ALA A 136 -15.56 -13.54 -10.50
CA ALA A 136 -17.01 -13.59 -10.35
C ALA A 136 -17.42 -14.96 -9.79
N PRO A 137 -18.65 -15.09 -9.24
CA PRO A 137 -19.17 -16.39 -8.83
C PRO A 137 -19.12 -17.41 -9.98
N GLY A 138 -18.33 -18.47 -9.81
CA GLY A 138 -18.17 -19.55 -10.79
C GLY A 138 -17.32 -19.22 -12.02
N LEU A 139 -16.72 -18.03 -12.10
CA LEU A 139 -15.94 -17.59 -13.26
C LEU A 139 -14.74 -16.74 -12.85
N VAL A 140 -13.55 -17.12 -13.32
CA VAL A 140 -12.33 -16.33 -13.20
C VAL A 140 -11.73 -16.14 -14.58
N VAL A 141 -11.43 -14.92 -14.99
CA VAL A 141 -10.87 -14.64 -16.33
C VAL A 141 -9.72 -13.66 -16.23
N ARG A 142 -8.60 -14.00 -16.86
CA ARG A 142 -7.48 -13.09 -17.07
C ARG A 142 -7.56 -12.51 -18.48
N GLY A 143 -7.34 -11.21 -18.62
CA GLY A 143 -7.40 -10.51 -19.90
C GLY A 143 -6.70 -9.16 -19.84
N SER A 144 -6.71 -8.43 -20.95
CA SER A 144 -6.13 -7.09 -21.07
C SER A 144 -6.92 -6.01 -20.31
N ASP A 145 -6.40 -4.79 -20.34
CA ASP A 145 -7.03 -3.60 -19.76
C ASP A 145 -8.31 -3.15 -20.49
N GLN A 146 -8.64 -3.68 -21.67
CA GLN A 146 -9.87 -3.33 -22.40
C GLN A 146 -10.98 -4.36 -22.24
N ASP A 147 -10.63 -5.61 -21.91
CA ASP A 147 -11.53 -6.77 -22.02
C ASP A 147 -12.72 -6.72 -21.06
N PHE A 148 -12.58 -6.02 -19.93
CA PHE A 148 -13.61 -5.95 -18.89
C PHE A 148 -14.37 -4.61 -18.85
N ALA A 149 -14.31 -3.79 -19.91
CA ALA A 149 -14.94 -2.47 -19.94
C ALA A 149 -16.45 -2.51 -19.62
N ASN A 150 -17.18 -3.52 -20.13
CA ASN A 150 -18.62 -3.67 -19.82
C ASN A 150 -18.87 -4.09 -18.37
N ILE A 151 -17.99 -4.92 -17.81
CA ILE A 151 -18.09 -5.35 -16.41
C ILE A 151 -17.83 -4.17 -15.46
N LEU A 152 -16.84 -3.33 -15.79
CA LEU A 152 -16.51 -2.11 -15.03
C LEU A 152 -17.55 -0.99 -15.14
N ARG A 153 -18.43 -1.03 -16.15
CA ARG A 153 -19.61 -0.14 -16.22
C ARG A 153 -20.73 -0.56 -15.28
N THR A 154 -20.66 -1.76 -14.71
CA THR A 154 -21.68 -2.28 -13.80
C THR A 154 -21.46 -1.72 -12.39
N PRO A 155 -22.43 -1.00 -11.80
CA PRO A 155 -22.24 -0.40 -10.48
C PRO A 155 -21.93 -1.41 -9.39
N THR A 156 -22.42 -2.67 -9.48
CA THR A 156 -22.19 -3.75 -8.48
C THR A 156 -20.82 -4.40 -8.55
N THR A 157 -20.00 -4.05 -9.53
CA THR A 157 -18.62 -4.52 -9.63
C THR A 157 -17.72 -3.69 -8.72
N TYR A 158 -16.74 -4.33 -8.08
CA TYR A 158 -15.61 -3.64 -7.47
C TYR A 158 -14.41 -3.64 -8.41
N TYR A 159 -13.75 -2.50 -8.55
CA TYR A 159 -12.51 -2.37 -9.30
C TYR A 159 -11.38 -2.04 -8.34
N ILE A 160 -10.43 -2.95 -8.19
CA ILE A 160 -9.28 -2.80 -7.31
C ILE A 160 -8.06 -2.54 -8.19
N SER A 161 -7.49 -1.35 -8.07
CA SER A 161 -6.26 -0.97 -8.76
C SER A 161 -5.11 -0.84 -7.75
N ASP A 162 -4.10 -1.70 -7.89
CA ASP A 162 -2.89 -1.70 -7.07
C ASP A 162 -1.72 -1.02 -7.81
N GLY A 163 -1.26 0.09 -7.25
CA GLY A 163 -0.17 0.94 -7.74
C GLY A 163 -0.58 1.90 -8.87
N GLY A 164 -1.28 1.39 -9.89
CA GLY A 164 -1.60 2.12 -11.12
C GLY A 164 -2.78 3.08 -10.95
N LYS A 165 -2.86 4.13 -11.78
CA LYS A 165 -4.05 5.01 -11.78
C LYS A 165 -5.23 4.27 -12.41
N PRO A 166 -6.36 4.09 -11.70
CA PRO A 166 -7.51 3.42 -12.27
C PRO A 166 -8.12 4.22 -13.42
N SER A 167 -8.65 3.49 -14.41
CA SER A 167 -9.52 4.09 -15.42
C SER A 167 -10.84 4.57 -14.79
N HIS A 168 -11.40 5.68 -15.31
CA HIS A 168 -12.65 6.21 -14.77
C HIS A 168 -13.82 5.29 -15.18
N ASN A 169 -14.43 4.66 -14.19
CA ASN A 169 -15.57 3.77 -14.39
C ASN A 169 -16.71 4.06 -13.40
N PRO A 170 -17.98 3.76 -13.77
CA PRO A 170 -19.14 3.85 -12.88
C PRO A 170 -19.12 2.92 -11.65
N CYS A 171 -18.26 1.90 -11.64
CA CYS A 171 -18.18 0.90 -10.58
C CYS A 171 -17.56 1.43 -9.27
N MET A 172 -17.75 0.68 -8.19
CA MET A 172 -17.07 0.92 -6.91
C MET A 172 -15.57 0.76 -7.13
N THR A 173 -14.77 1.80 -6.88
CA THR A 173 -13.33 1.77 -7.19
C THR A 173 -12.50 1.89 -5.92
N VAL A 174 -11.56 0.97 -5.72
CA VAL A 174 -10.55 1.00 -4.67
C VAL A 174 -9.18 1.19 -5.30
N TRP A 175 -8.50 2.25 -4.91
CA TRP A 175 -7.16 2.55 -5.39
C TRP A 175 -6.15 2.41 -4.24
N LEU A 176 -5.21 1.47 -4.37
CA LEU A 176 -4.12 1.26 -3.43
C LEU A 176 -2.85 1.88 -4.02
N THR A 177 -2.33 2.97 -3.45
CA THR A 177 -1.14 3.61 -4.05
C THR A 177 -0.29 4.38 -3.07
N THR A 178 0.92 4.72 -3.49
CA THR A 178 1.72 5.76 -2.84
C THR A 178 1.25 7.12 -3.34
N PRO A 179 1.24 8.17 -2.52
CA PRO A 179 0.92 9.51 -2.98
C PRO A 179 1.84 9.93 -4.14
N GLN A 180 1.25 10.14 -5.31
CA GLN A 180 1.91 10.62 -6.52
C GLN A 180 1.14 11.83 -7.03
N TYR A 181 1.78 12.68 -7.84
CA TYR A 181 1.16 13.88 -8.40
C TYR A 181 -0.17 13.64 -9.15
N SER A 182 -0.33 12.47 -9.77
CA SER A 182 -1.58 12.09 -10.45
C SER A 182 -2.74 11.75 -9.51
N VAL A 183 -2.43 11.47 -8.23
CA VAL A 183 -3.36 11.20 -7.14
C VAL A 183 -3.81 12.53 -6.52
N SER A 184 -2.94 13.54 -6.50
CA SER A 184 -3.22 14.76 -5.74
C SER A 184 -4.35 15.62 -6.29
N CYS A 185 -4.56 15.58 -7.60
CA CYS A 185 -5.70 16.21 -8.25
C CYS A 185 -7.06 15.57 -7.88
N LEU A 186 -7.08 14.43 -7.20
CA LEU A 186 -8.29 13.78 -6.69
C LEU A 186 -8.59 14.09 -5.22
N PHE A 187 -7.65 14.72 -4.49
CA PHE A 187 -7.90 15.13 -3.10
C PHE A 187 -9.01 16.17 -3.04
N GLY A 188 -9.93 16.00 -2.08
CA GLY A 188 -11.16 16.78 -1.95
C GLY A 188 -12.35 16.25 -2.76
N ARG A 189 -12.13 15.29 -3.67
CA ARG A 189 -13.20 14.58 -4.41
C ARG A 189 -13.39 13.13 -3.94
N VAL A 190 -12.32 12.54 -3.39
CA VAL A 190 -12.26 11.13 -2.98
C VAL A 190 -11.91 11.01 -1.51
N ASN A 191 -12.52 10.06 -0.80
CA ASN A 191 -12.19 9.76 0.59
C ASN A 191 -10.84 9.01 0.62
N ALA A 192 -9.81 9.67 1.15
CA ALA A 192 -8.47 9.10 1.26
C ALA A 192 -8.20 8.61 2.69
N LEU A 193 -7.78 7.35 2.82
CA LEU A 193 -7.30 6.77 4.07
C LEU A 193 -5.80 6.49 3.95
N TYR A 194 -5.04 6.81 4.98
CA TYR A 194 -3.60 6.61 5.05
C TYR A 194 -3.29 5.41 5.92
N MET A 195 -2.56 4.45 5.39
CA MET A 195 -2.10 3.27 6.11
C MET A 195 -0.89 3.65 7.00
N PRO A 196 -0.96 3.42 8.32
CA PRO A 196 0.14 3.77 9.23
C PRO A 196 1.35 2.85 9.01
N THR A 197 2.52 3.31 9.44
CA THR A 197 3.71 2.47 9.56
C THR A 197 3.51 1.39 10.64
N TRP A 198 4.36 0.37 10.63
CA TRP A 198 4.27 -0.73 11.58
C TRP A 198 4.89 -0.33 12.92
N SER A 199 4.21 -0.70 14.00
CA SER A 199 4.80 -0.68 15.34
C SER A 199 5.95 -1.69 15.45
N LYS A 200 6.84 -1.50 16.43
CA LYS A 200 7.91 -2.47 16.70
C LYS A 200 7.31 -3.85 17.02
N GLU A 201 6.21 -3.88 17.78
CA GLU A 201 5.50 -5.10 18.13
C GLU A 201 4.97 -5.85 16.90
N GLU A 202 4.30 -5.16 15.97
CA GLU A 202 3.82 -5.78 14.71
C GLU A 202 4.97 -6.39 13.91
N ILE A 203 6.11 -5.69 13.83
CA ILE A 203 7.31 -6.19 13.13
C ILE A 203 7.83 -7.47 13.78
N LEU A 204 7.95 -7.50 15.12
CA LEU A 204 8.47 -8.66 15.84
C LEU A 204 7.55 -9.87 15.72
N LYS A 205 6.22 -9.68 15.82
CA LYS A 205 5.25 -10.77 15.64
C LYS A 205 5.24 -11.33 14.22
N CYS A 206 5.32 -10.46 13.22
CA CYS A 206 5.43 -10.88 11.82
C CYS A 206 6.75 -11.60 11.55
N HIS A 207 7.85 -11.11 12.15
CA HIS A 207 9.14 -11.80 12.09
C HIS A 207 9.04 -13.21 12.66
N GLU A 208 8.54 -13.35 13.89
CA GLU A 208 8.37 -14.64 14.56
C GLU A 208 7.60 -15.64 13.68
N SER A 209 6.52 -15.16 13.06
CA SER A 209 5.59 -16.00 12.30
C SER A 209 6.04 -16.33 10.88
N LEU A 210 6.78 -15.42 10.21
CA LEU A 210 7.05 -15.50 8.76
C LEU A 210 8.53 -15.47 8.37
N TYR A 211 9.41 -14.91 9.21
CA TYR A 211 10.80 -14.63 8.84
C TYR A 211 11.84 -15.21 9.82
N SER A 212 11.41 -15.80 10.93
CA SER A 212 12.28 -16.27 12.03
C SER A 212 13.33 -17.29 11.60
N SER A 213 13.01 -18.13 10.62
CA SER A 213 13.95 -19.11 10.06
C SER A 213 15.07 -18.49 9.22
N ASN A 214 14.82 -17.32 8.61
CA ASN A 214 15.69 -16.77 7.57
C ASN A 214 16.45 -15.54 8.03
N ILE A 215 15.91 -14.78 8.98
CA ILE A 215 16.45 -13.48 9.40
C ILE A 215 16.69 -13.50 10.91
N PRO A 216 17.93 -13.31 11.39
CA PRO A 216 18.18 -13.17 12.82
C PRO A 216 17.47 -11.96 13.41
N ILE A 217 16.89 -12.10 14.60
CA ILE A 217 16.16 -11.02 15.29
C ILE A 217 16.98 -9.74 15.44
N LYS A 218 18.29 -9.88 15.72
CA LYS A 218 19.23 -8.75 15.83
C LYS A 218 19.26 -7.92 14.54
N LYS A 219 19.24 -8.56 13.37
CA LYS A 219 19.22 -7.87 12.08
C LYS A 219 17.93 -7.10 11.87
N VAL A 220 16.79 -7.69 12.28
CA VAL A 220 15.48 -7.02 12.25
C VAL A 220 15.50 -5.77 13.12
N GLU A 221 16.04 -5.86 14.33
CA GLU A 221 16.14 -4.70 15.23
C GLU A 221 17.05 -3.59 14.68
N GLU A 222 18.22 -3.94 14.13
CA GLU A 222 19.11 -3.00 13.46
C GLU A 222 18.42 -2.31 12.26
N CYS A 223 17.73 -3.08 11.42
CA CYS A 223 16.98 -2.51 10.31
C CYS A 223 15.82 -1.63 10.78
N TYR A 224 15.09 -2.00 11.84
CA TYR A 224 14.01 -1.19 12.42
C TYR A 224 14.54 0.14 12.99
N GLN A 225 15.70 0.12 13.66
CA GLN A 225 16.33 1.34 14.16
C GLN A 225 16.66 2.33 13.03
N ARG A 226 16.98 1.82 11.84
CA ARG A 226 17.35 2.63 10.67
C ARG A 226 16.13 3.06 9.85
N TRP A 227 15.32 2.10 9.42
CA TRP A 227 14.19 2.28 8.51
C TRP A 227 12.83 2.46 9.20
N GLY A 228 12.76 2.43 10.53
CA GLY A 228 11.51 2.50 11.26
C GLY A 228 10.54 1.38 10.90
N GLY A 229 9.24 1.70 10.86
CA GLY A 229 8.16 0.74 10.68
C GLY A 229 7.83 0.33 9.24
N ILE A 230 8.80 0.21 8.34
CA ILE A 230 8.56 -0.25 6.96
C ILE A 230 9.02 -1.70 6.79
N PRO A 231 8.11 -2.69 6.81
CA PRO A 231 8.46 -4.12 6.83
C PRO A 231 9.22 -4.56 5.57
N ARG A 232 9.04 -3.87 4.44
CA ARG A 232 9.83 -4.15 3.23
C ARG A 232 11.33 -4.07 3.50
N TYR A 233 11.79 -3.04 4.20
CA TYR A 233 13.23 -2.85 4.48
C TYR A 233 13.68 -3.53 5.77
N VAL A 234 12.75 -3.78 6.69
CA VAL A 234 13.03 -4.38 8.00
C VAL A 234 12.98 -5.90 8.00
N LEU A 235 12.16 -6.49 7.12
CA LEU A 235 11.98 -7.94 6.99
C LEU A 235 12.39 -8.40 5.60
N HIS A 236 11.59 -8.10 4.57
CA HIS A 236 11.77 -8.69 3.24
C HIS A 236 13.17 -8.43 2.62
N LEU A 237 13.69 -7.20 2.75
CA LEU A 237 14.98 -6.77 2.23
C LEU A 237 16.03 -6.58 3.32
N ALA A 238 15.82 -7.14 4.52
CA ALA A 238 16.72 -6.95 5.66
C ALA A 238 18.17 -7.38 5.35
N GLN A 239 18.33 -8.49 4.62
CA GLN A 239 19.62 -9.05 4.24
C GLN A 239 20.17 -8.50 2.92
N SER A 240 19.45 -7.62 2.22
CA SER A 240 19.90 -7.09 0.94
C SER A 240 20.75 -5.83 1.11
N ASP A 241 22.08 -5.98 1.06
CA ASP A 241 23.00 -4.85 1.25
C ASP A 241 22.80 -3.71 0.25
N SER A 242 22.44 -4.00 -1.01
CA SER A 242 22.12 -2.98 -2.02
C SER A 242 20.92 -2.14 -1.60
N HIS A 243 19.82 -2.77 -1.19
CA HIS A 243 18.64 -2.05 -0.72
C HIS A 243 18.88 -1.34 0.61
N GLN A 244 19.67 -1.94 1.51
CA GLN A 244 20.02 -1.31 2.78
C GLN A 244 20.87 -0.05 2.59
N ARG A 245 21.67 0.05 1.51
CA ARG A 245 22.48 1.24 1.16
C ARG A 245 21.66 2.42 0.65
N LEU A 246 20.47 2.18 0.10
CA LEU A 246 19.59 3.25 -0.38
C LEU A 246 19.27 4.29 0.71
N LEU A 247 19.24 3.90 1.99
CA LEU A 247 19.05 4.86 3.07
C LEU A 247 20.24 5.80 3.24
N GLN A 248 21.47 5.27 3.16
CA GLN A 248 22.67 6.11 3.22
C GLN A 248 22.74 7.04 2.02
N GLU A 249 22.42 6.56 0.83
CA GLU A 249 22.40 7.37 -0.39
C GLU A 249 21.35 8.50 -0.29
N ALA A 250 20.16 8.21 0.26
CA ALA A 250 19.13 9.22 0.51
C ALA A 250 19.59 10.26 1.55
N ILE A 251 20.26 9.83 2.62
CA ILE A 251 20.82 10.76 3.63
C ILE A 251 21.97 11.59 3.03
N GLY A 252 22.82 10.99 2.20
CA GLY A 252 24.01 11.64 1.64
C GLY A 252 23.72 12.60 0.49
N SER A 253 22.53 12.53 -0.11
CA SER A 253 22.12 13.38 -1.23
C SER A 253 21.16 14.51 -0.84
N ILE A 254 20.74 14.58 0.43
CA ILE A 254 19.72 15.54 0.87
C ILE A 254 20.31 16.91 1.17
N SER A 255 19.75 17.96 0.55
CA SER A 255 19.95 19.34 0.97
C SER A 255 18.74 19.85 1.76
N LEU A 256 18.93 20.95 2.51
CA LEU A 256 17.86 21.59 3.26
C LEU A 256 16.73 22.05 2.33
N ASN A 257 17.08 22.62 1.17
CA ASN A 257 16.10 23.07 0.17
C ASN A 257 15.29 21.90 -0.39
N SER A 258 15.94 20.79 -0.72
CA SER A 258 15.26 19.58 -1.16
C SER A 258 14.35 19.01 -0.07
N LEU A 259 14.79 19.02 1.20
CA LEU A 259 13.99 18.57 2.33
C LEU A 259 12.77 19.46 2.59
N ILE A 260 12.95 20.79 2.53
CA ILE A 260 11.86 21.78 2.63
C ILE A 260 10.86 21.57 1.49
N GLY A 261 11.34 21.48 0.25
CA GLY A 261 10.51 21.24 -0.92
C GLY A 261 9.74 19.92 -0.80
N ALA A 262 10.40 18.87 -0.30
CA ALA A 262 9.77 17.59 -0.03
C ALA A 262 8.71 17.72 1.06
N CYS A 263 8.93 18.43 2.17
CA CYS A 263 7.93 18.58 3.23
C CYS A 263 6.69 19.35 2.77
N VAL A 264 6.87 20.41 1.97
CA VAL A 264 5.76 21.16 1.36
C VAL A 264 4.97 20.27 0.40
N LYS A 265 5.66 19.54 -0.49
CA LYS A 265 5.05 18.58 -1.41
C LYS A 265 4.45 17.37 -0.71
N PHE A 266 5.03 16.94 0.41
CA PHE A 266 4.53 15.83 1.22
C PHE A 266 3.20 16.19 1.86
N MET A 267 2.99 17.46 2.21
CA MET A 267 1.68 17.98 2.61
C MET A 267 0.70 18.11 1.43
N GLN A 268 1.21 18.29 0.22
CA GLN A 268 0.43 18.28 -1.03
C GLN A 268 0.34 16.88 -1.69
N ASP A 269 0.88 15.85 -1.04
CA ASP A 269 0.80 14.43 -1.43
C ASP A 269 1.50 14.07 -2.77
N ASP A 270 2.61 14.76 -3.09
CA ASP A 270 3.28 14.77 -4.40
C ASP A 270 4.74 14.29 -4.41
N TYR A 271 5.14 13.25 -3.66
CA TYR A 271 6.59 13.01 -3.49
C TYR A 271 7.10 11.57 -3.39
N TYR A 272 8.11 11.26 -4.22
CA TYR A 272 8.70 9.92 -4.41
C TYR A 272 10.18 9.81 -3.94
N GLU A 273 10.93 10.91 -3.89
CA GLU A 273 12.40 10.83 -3.77
C GLU A 273 12.91 10.68 -2.33
N LEU A 274 12.06 10.82 -1.31
CA LEU A 274 12.42 10.68 0.11
C LEU A 274 11.76 9.47 0.79
N HIS A 275 11.41 8.42 0.02
CA HIS A 275 10.72 7.23 0.50
C HIS A 275 11.39 6.44 1.65
N GLY A 276 12.61 6.82 2.05
CA GLY A 276 13.30 6.31 3.24
C GLY A 276 13.48 7.30 4.38
N LEU A 277 13.22 8.61 4.18
CA LEU A 277 13.52 9.63 5.18
C LEU A 277 12.30 10.14 5.95
N LEU A 278 11.16 10.31 5.28
CA LEU A 278 9.94 10.87 5.88
C LEU A 278 8.77 9.91 5.73
N TYR A 279 8.02 9.70 6.82
CA TYR A 279 6.83 8.88 6.87
C TYR A 279 5.61 9.65 7.34
N TYR A 280 4.42 9.28 6.85
CA TYR A 280 3.15 9.81 7.32
C TYR A 280 2.91 9.49 8.79
N ARG A 281 2.49 10.50 9.55
CA ARG A 281 1.80 10.32 10.83
C ARG A 281 0.31 10.33 10.57
N VAL A 282 -0.35 9.30 11.08
CA VAL A 282 -1.74 8.96 10.76
C VAL A 282 -2.56 8.94 12.05
N ASN A 283 -3.73 9.58 12.04
CA ASN A 283 -4.65 9.57 13.18
C ASN A 283 -5.44 8.26 13.28
N GLU A 284 -6.23 8.13 14.34
CA GLU A 284 -7.06 6.95 14.58
C GLU A 284 -8.15 6.70 13.53
N CYS A 285 -8.54 7.72 12.77
CA CYS A 285 -9.49 7.65 11.66
C CYS A 285 -8.81 7.39 10.31
N TYR A 286 -7.51 7.08 10.30
CA TYR A 286 -6.69 6.93 9.10
C TYR A 286 -6.61 8.19 8.24
N GLY A 287 -6.82 9.36 8.81
CA GLY A 287 -6.48 10.64 8.21
C GLY A 287 -4.99 10.94 8.37
N LYS A 288 -4.41 11.65 7.41
CA LYS A 288 -3.07 12.21 7.51
C LYS A 288 -3.08 13.37 8.51
N GLU A 289 -2.24 13.29 9.53
CA GLU A 289 -2.06 14.38 10.50
C GLU A 289 -0.86 15.25 10.13
N SER A 290 0.28 14.60 9.85
CA SER A 290 1.57 15.25 9.64
C SER A 290 2.58 14.24 9.07
N PHE A 291 3.86 14.56 9.17
CA PHE A 291 4.97 13.66 8.82
C PHE A 291 6.00 13.61 9.93
N VAL A 292 6.80 12.56 9.92
CA VAL A 292 7.91 12.33 10.84
C VAL A 292 9.12 11.79 10.07
N PHE A 293 10.31 11.91 10.64
CA PHE A 293 11.44 11.13 10.13
C PHE A 293 11.19 9.64 10.29
N ALA A 294 11.75 8.85 9.39
CA ALA A 294 11.60 7.40 9.35
C ALA A 294 11.98 6.73 10.67
N SER A 295 13.02 7.25 11.31
CA SER A 295 13.50 6.81 12.60
C SER A 295 14.25 7.94 13.30
N ARG A 296 14.51 7.77 14.61
CA ARG A 296 15.41 8.67 15.34
C ARG A 296 16.79 8.69 14.69
N TYR A 297 17.32 7.54 14.25
CA TYR A 297 18.60 7.45 13.55
C TYR A 297 18.63 8.37 12.31
N VAL A 298 17.61 8.28 11.45
CA VAL A 298 17.52 9.10 10.24
C VAL A 298 17.49 10.59 10.58
N GLN A 299 16.66 10.99 11.53
CA GLN A 299 16.62 12.37 12.03
C GLN A 299 18.00 12.86 12.48
N GLN A 300 18.78 12.00 13.14
CA GLN A 300 20.14 12.32 13.59
C GLN A 300 21.10 12.56 12.44
N GLU A 301 21.12 11.63 11.48
CA GLU A 301 22.08 11.65 10.39
C GLU A 301 21.74 12.72 9.36
N VAL A 302 20.45 12.97 9.09
CA VAL A 302 20.01 14.10 8.27
C VAL A 302 20.45 15.41 8.91
N TYR A 303 20.21 15.63 10.21
CA TYR A 303 20.65 16.86 10.87
C TYR A 303 22.18 17.03 10.79
N LYS A 304 22.96 15.98 11.07
CA LYS A 304 24.42 16.04 10.99
C LYS A 304 24.90 16.35 9.57
N HIS A 305 24.26 15.76 8.55
CA HIS A 305 24.57 16.02 7.16
C HIS A 305 24.29 17.49 6.80
N LEU A 306 23.08 17.98 7.09
CA LEU A 306 22.69 19.37 6.85
C LEU A 306 23.60 20.36 7.61
N TYR A 307 23.98 20.05 8.85
CA TYR A 307 24.89 20.91 9.61
C TYR A 307 26.31 20.97 9.03
N ARG A 308 26.75 19.92 8.32
CA ARG A 308 28.06 19.90 7.67
C ARG A 308 28.06 20.60 6.32
N HIS A 309 26.96 20.50 5.57
CA HIS A 309 26.90 20.92 4.17
C HIS A 309 26.08 22.19 3.93
N ASP A 310 25.03 22.42 4.73
CA ASP A 310 24.06 23.53 4.60
C ASP A 310 23.98 24.35 5.90
N LYS A 311 25.12 24.51 6.60
CA LYS A 311 25.14 25.03 7.99
C LYS A 311 24.42 26.36 8.16
N ASP A 312 24.75 27.35 7.35
CA ASP A 312 24.25 28.71 7.51
C ASP A 312 22.75 28.77 7.21
N ASP A 313 22.31 28.09 6.14
CA ASP A 313 20.89 27.97 5.79
C ASP A 313 20.10 27.20 6.86
N LEU A 314 20.68 26.15 7.45
CA LEU A 314 20.08 25.40 8.53
C LEU A 314 19.91 26.28 9.78
N LEU A 315 20.95 26.98 10.21
CA LEU A 315 20.88 27.87 11.37
C LEU A 315 19.89 29.02 11.13
N TRP A 316 19.87 29.58 9.92
CA TRP A 316 18.89 30.58 9.53
C TRP A 316 17.46 30.02 9.59
N PHE A 317 17.21 28.83 9.04
CA PHE A 317 15.92 28.17 9.09
C PHE A 317 15.46 27.90 10.53
N LEU A 318 16.37 27.42 11.39
CA LEU A 318 16.07 27.15 12.80
C LEU A 318 15.81 28.42 13.62
N GLY A 319 16.41 29.55 13.23
CA GLY A 319 16.22 30.85 13.87
C GLY A 319 14.92 31.58 13.47
N LYS A 320 14.09 30.98 12.60
CA LYS A 320 12.82 31.55 12.13
C LYS A 320 11.63 30.78 12.69
N SER A 321 10.53 31.51 12.91
CA SER A 321 9.23 30.91 13.15
C SER A 321 8.60 30.50 11.83
N HIS A 322 8.05 29.29 11.80
CA HIS A 322 7.41 28.70 10.62
C HIS A 322 5.96 28.34 10.92
N VAL A 323 5.19 28.07 9.87
CA VAL A 323 3.80 27.60 9.97
C VAL A 323 3.61 26.32 9.14
N GLY A 324 2.60 25.52 9.49
CA GLY A 324 2.22 24.32 8.76
C GLY A 324 3.35 23.27 8.65
N ALA A 325 3.63 22.82 7.41
CA ALA A 325 4.64 21.81 7.12
C ALA A 325 6.04 22.18 7.65
N LEU A 326 6.41 23.45 7.49
CA LEU A 326 7.72 23.94 7.88
C LEU A 326 7.87 24.05 9.40
N ALA A 327 6.78 24.34 10.12
CA ALA A 327 6.76 24.28 11.59
C ALA A 327 6.99 22.84 12.08
N THR A 328 6.40 21.85 11.40
CA THR A 328 6.60 20.44 11.72
C THR A 328 8.05 20.02 11.48
N LEU A 329 8.61 20.36 10.31
CA LEU A 329 10.03 20.10 10.01
C LEU A 329 10.97 20.78 11.01
N HIS A 330 10.71 22.05 11.32
CA HIS A 330 11.47 22.81 12.31
C HIS A 330 11.47 22.11 13.67
N SER A 331 10.29 21.72 14.18
CA SER A 331 10.17 20.99 15.46
C SER A 331 10.98 19.68 15.44
N LEU A 332 10.93 18.93 14.34
CA LEU A 332 11.72 17.71 14.18
C LEU A 332 13.22 18.02 14.19
N LEU A 333 13.70 19.06 13.51
CA LEU A 333 15.13 19.41 13.51
C LEU A 333 15.59 20.01 14.86
N VAL A 334 14.72 20.69 15.60
CA VAL A 334 15.05 21.30 16.91
C VAL A 334 15.04 20.31 18.06
N SER A 335 14.15 19.30 18.07
CA SER A 335 14.08 18.28 19.15
C SER A 335 15.38 17.51 19.41
N LYS A 336 16.35 17.67 18.51
CA LYS A 336 17.73 17.21 18.57
C LYS A 336 18.66 18.07 19.44
N VAL A 337 18.39 19.37 19.56
CA VAL A 337 19.23 20.34 20.29
C VAL A 337 19.10 20.16 21.82
N THR A 338 17.99 19.60 22.31
CA THR A 338 17.70 19.50 23.75
C THR A 338 18.07 18.17 24.41
N SER A 339 18.61 17.20 23.67
CA SER A 339 18.97 15.87 24.20
C SER A 339 20.48 15.55 24.14
N GLY A 340 21.32 16.58 24.12
CA GLY A 340 22.78 16.48 24.14
C GLY A 340 23.44 17.56 25.00
N GLY A 341 22.88 17.81 26.19
CA GLY A 341 23.51 18.57 27.26
C GLY A 341 24.07 17.65 28.32
#